data_AF-A0AAV1TP56-F1
#
_entry.id   AF-A0AAV1TP56-F1
#
_cell.length_a   1.000
_cell.length_b   1.000
_cell.length_c   1.000
_cell.angle_alpha   90.00
_cell.angle_beta   90.00
_cell.angle_gamma   90.00
#
_symmetry.space_group_name_H-M   'P 1'
#
loop_
_entity.id
_entity.type
_entity.pdbx_description
1 polymer ?
#
loop_
_entity_poly.entity_id
_entity_poly.type
_entity_poly.pdbx_seq_one_letter_code
_entity_poly.pdbx_strand_id
1 'polypeptide(L)'
;MNGVRTSYLVRWRGYPPAWDSWEPRAQLIVDVLRLVEKYDETHPLRLKKGRRKTTSLNASTGIEKRRSLRPSQKRCAPSSRDQ
;
A
#
# COMPACT_ATOMS: atom_id res chain seq x y z
N MET A 1 -1.59 14.13 -13.96
CA MET A 1 -1.70 12.85 -13.21
C MET A 1 -0.36 12.15 -13.31
N ASN A 2 0.49 12.25 -12.30
CA ASN A 2 1.83 11.66 -12.37
C ASN A 2 1.82 10.36 -11.56
N GLY A 3 1.32 9.29 -12.17
CA GLY A 3 1.35 7.95 -11.58
C GLY A 3 2.78 7.40 -11.61
N VAL A 4 3.24 6.81 -10.50
CA VAL A 4 4.53 6.12 -10.44
C VAL A 4 4.50 4.95 -11.43
N ARG A 5 5.44 4.94 -12.39
CA ARG A 5 5.60 3.85 -13.36
C ARG A 5 6.74 2.94 -12.89
N THR A 6 6.45 1.66 -12.69
CA THR A 6 7.44 0.64 -12.38
C THR A 6 7.91 -0.03 -13.65
N SER A 7 9.23 -0.10 -13.85
CA SER A 7 9.87 -0.83 -14.94
C SER A 7 10.96 -1.76 -14.38
N TYR A 8 11.27 -2.83 -15.09
CA TYR A 8 12.33 -3.76 -14.77
C TYR A 8 13.40 -3.76 -15.85
N LEU A 9 14.65 -3.99 -15.46
CA LEU A 9 15.73 -4.28 -16.41
C LEU A 9 15.67 -5.76 -16.77
N VAL A 10 15.38 -6.08 -18.03
CA VAL A 10 15.17 -7.45 -18.51
C VAL A 10 16.43 -7.98 -19.19
N ARG A 11 16.91 -9.14 -18.75
CA ARG A 11 17.92 -9.94 -19.45
C ARG A 11 17.25 -10.86 -20.46
N TRP A 12 17.49 -10.62 -21.75
CA TRP A 12 16.90 -11.43 -22.82
C TRP A 12 17.66 -12.75 -23.03
N ARG A 13 16.91 -13.84 -23.16
CA ARG A 13 17.48 -15.17 -23.42
C ARG A 13 18.18 -15.17 -24.77
N GLY A 14 19.44 -15.59 -24.79
CA GLY A 14 20.24 -15.67 -26.03
C GLY A 14 20.91 -14.36 -26.43
N TYR A 15 20.74 -13.28 -25.66
CA TYR A 15 21.38 -12.00 -25.91
C TYR A 15 22.37 -11.65 -24.79
N PRO A 16 23.48 -10.95 -25.10
CA PRO A 16 24.40 -10.50 -24.09
C PRO A 16 23.81 -9.32 -23.29
N PRO A 17 24.39 -8.99 -22.11
CA PRO A 17 23.91 -7.91 -21.24
C PRO A 17 23.75 -6.54 -21.92
N ALA A 18 24.47 -6.30 -23.02
CA ALA A 18 24.36 -5.07 -23.80
C ALA A 18 22.96 -4.85 -24.40
N TRP A 19 22.14 -5.89 -24.49
CA TRP A 19 20.76 -5.83 -24.98
C TRP A 19 19.73 -5.73 -23.86
N ASP A 20 20.16 -5.66 -22.60
CA ASP A 20 19.22 -5.52 -21.49
C ASP A 20 18.43 -4.21 -21.63
N SER A 21 17.11 -4.30 -21.50
CA SER A 21 16.20 -3.17 -21.72
C SER A 21 15.29 -2.93 -20.52
N TRP A 22 14.85 -1.67 -20.36
CA TRP A 22 13.91 -1.28 -19.31
C TRP A 22 12.47 -1.46 -19.79
N GLU A 23 11.83 -2.56 -19.37
CA GLU A 23 10.47 -2.90 -19.77
C GLU A 23 9.44 -2.51 -18.69
N PRO A 24 8.28 -1.94 -19.08
CA PRO A 24 7.22 -1.62 -18.12
C PRO A 24 6.69 -2.88 -17.44
N ARG A 25 6.54 -2.85 -16.11
CA ARG A 25 5.91 -3.95 -15.36
C ARG A 25 4.53 -4.32 -15.91
N ALA A 26 3.76 -3.31 -16.32
CA ALA A 26 2.40 -3.50 -16.84
C ALA A 26 2.35 -4.34 -18.13
N GLN A 27 3.41 -4.31 -18.94
CA GLN A 27 3.51 -5.13 -20.14
C GLN A 27 4.01 -6.53 -19.78
N LEU A 28 5.04 -6.64 -18.94
CA LEU A 28 5.61 -7.93 -18.53
C LEU A 28 4.64 -8.83 -17.78
N ILE A 29 3.68 -8.29 -17.01
CA ILE A 29 2.65 -9.11 -16.36
C ILE A 29 1.67 -9.74 -17.35
N VAL A 30 1.55 -9.22 -18.57
CA VAL A 30 0.72 -9.80 -19.62
C VAL A 30 1.44 -11.01 -20.23
N ASP A 31 2.73 -10.85 -20.54
CA ASP A 31 3.48 -11.85 -21.28
C ASP A 31 4.13 -12.93 -20.39
N VAL A 32 4.62 -12.54 -19.20
CA VAL A 32 5.46 -13.37 -18.32
C VAL A 32 5.09 -13.24 -16.84
N LEU A 33 3.78 -13.25 -16.54
CA LEU A 33 3.23 -13.06 -15.19
C LEU A 33 3.96 -13.82 -14.08
N ARG A 34 4.18 -15.13 -14.25
CA ARG A 34 4.79 -16.00 -13.25
C ARG A 34 6.21 -15.57 -12.86
N LEU A 35 6.98 -15.09 -13.85
CA LEU A 35 8.34 -14.62 -13.61
C LEU A 35 8.33 -13.32 -12.81
N VAL A 36 7.41 -12.41 -13.14
CA VAL A 36 7.25 -11.14 -12.43
C VAL A 36 6.79 -11.39 -10.98
N GLU A 37 5.82 -12.28 -10.76
CA GLU A 37 5.35 -12.65 -9.42
C GLU A 37 6.50 -13.19 -8.54
N LYS A 38 7.26 -14.15 -9.06
CA LYS A 38 8.41 -14.73 -8.35
C LYS A 38 9.49 -13.70 -8.04
N TYR A 39 9.74 -12.78 -8.98
CA TYR A 39 10.68 -11.69 -8.74
C TYR A 39 10.17 -10.75 -7.65
N ASP A 40 8.89 -10.39 -7.68
CA ASP A 40 8.26 -9.50 -6.70
C ASP A 40 8.19 -10.10 -5.29
N GLU A 41 8.07 -11.42 -5.14
CA GLU A 41 8.14 -12.13 -3.85
C GLU A 41 9.49 -11.90 -3.14
N THR A 42 10.57 -11.89 -3.91
CA THR A 42 11.94 -11.71 -3.41
C THR A 42 12.39 -10.25 -3.41
N HIS A 43 11.76 -9.40 -4.23
CA HIS A 43 12.05 -7.99 -4.40
C HIS A 43 10.78 -7.16 -4.23
N PRO A 44 10.22 -7.10 -3.00
CA PRO A 44 8.96 -6.39 -2.77
C PRO A 44 9.10 -4.93 -3.18
N LEU A 45 8.32 -4.55 -4.20
CA LEU A 45 8.28 -3.18 -4.67
C LEU A 45 7.88 -2.28 -3.49
N ARG A 46 8.64 -1.19 -3.30
CA ARG A 46 8.30 -0.09 -2.37
C ARG A 46 7.11 0.70 -2.92
N LEU A 47 6.01 0.02 -3.25
CA LEU A 47 4.73 0.66 -3.44
C LEU A 47 4.41 1.29 -2.09
N LYS A 48 4.40 2.62 -2.01
CA LYS A 48 3.84 3.31 -0.85
C LYS A 48 2.41 2.79 -0.73
N LYS A 49 2.20 1.83 0.15
CA LYS A 49 0.89 1.30 0.53
C LYS A 49 0.18 2.46 1.17
N GLY A 50 -0.44 3.30 0.35
CA GLY A 50 -1.53 4.16 0.78
C GLY A 50 -2.49 3.21 1.49
N ARG A 51 -2.63 3.44 2.80
CA ARG A 51 -3.45 2.67 3.73
C ARG A 51 -4.90 2.65 3.24
N ARG A 52 -5.22 1.80 2.27
CA ARG A 52 -6.60 1.48 1.91
C ARG A 52 -7.03 0.34 2.82
N LYS A 53 -7.70 0.69 3.92
CA LYS A 53 -8.62 -0.21 4.59
C LYS A 53 -9.74 -0.47 3.59
N THR A 54 -9.65 -1.56 2.83
CA THR A 54 -10.80 -2.06 2.07
C THR A 54 -11.69 -2.74 3.10
N THR A 55 -12.61 -1.96 3.66
CA THR A 55 -13.73 -2.45 4.45
C THR A 55 -14.46 -3.50 3.64
N SER A 56 -14.47 -4.73 4.16
CA SER A 56 -15.28 -5.83 3.66
C SER A 56 -16.75 -5.42 3.61
N LEU A 57 -17.31 -5.32 2.41
CA LEU A 57 -18.72 -5.65 2.17
C LEU A 57 -18.74 -7.18 2.24
N ASN A 58 -19.57 -7.93 2.97
CA ASN A 58 -20.93 -7.79 3.47
C ASN A 58 -21.23 -9.04 4.33
N ALA A 59 -21.76 -8.90 5.56
CA ALA A 59 -22.46 -10.00 6.23
C ALA A 59 -23.42 -9.42 7.29
N SER A 60 -24.70 -9.52 6.97
CA SER A 60 -25.86 -9.12 7.76
C SER A 60 -26.03 -10.07 8.94
N THR A 61 -25.80 -9.62 10.16
CA THR A 61 -26.43 -10.21 11.36
C THR A 61 -26.33 -9.20 12.49
N GLY A 62 -27.49 -8.71 12.95
CA GLY A 62 -27.54 -7.70 14.01
C GLY A 62 -27.32 -8.32 15.38
N ILE A 63 -26.57 -7.64 16.25
CA ILE A 63 -26.70 -7.67 17.72
C ILE A 63 -26.27 -6.30 18.29
N GLU A 64 -27.26 -5.51 18.68
CA GLU A 64 -27.45 -4.86 19.99
C GLU A 64 -26.22 -4.44 20.84
N LYS A 65 -26.21 -3.13 21.18
CA LYS A 65 -25.65 -2.46 22.37
C LYS A 65 -24.15 -2.57 22.67
N ARG A 66 -23.50 -1.40 22.59
CA ARG A 66 -22.90 -0.81 23.81
C ARG A 66 -22.70 0.70 23.69
N ARG A 67 -23.33 1.40 24.65
CA ARG A 67 -23.23 2.84 24.91
C ARG A 67 -21.76 3.23 25.12
N SER A 68 -21.29 4.28 24.47
CA SER A 68 -20.11 5.04 24.92
C SER A 68 -20.47 6.52 24.98
N LEU A 69 -20.20 7.07 26.15
CA LEU A 69 -20.70 8.34 26.65
C LEU A 69 -20.05 9.51 25.90
N ARG A 70 -20.87 10.54 25.63
CA ARG A 70 -20.44 11.82 25.07
C ARG A 70 -19.35 12.46 25.95
N PRO A 71 -18.27 13.04 25.39
CA PRO A 71 -17.28 13.75 26.19
C PRO A 71 -17.86 15.09 26.63
N SER A 72 -18.08 15.26 27.94
CA SER A 72 -18.46 16.56 28.50
C SER A 72 -17.21 17.41 28.69
N GLN A 73 -17.15 18.52 27.97
CA GLN A 73 -16.15 19.57 28.11
C GLN A 73 -16.10 20.08 29.55
N LYS A 74 -14.95 19.97 30.22
CA LYS A 74 -14.60 20.85 31.34
C LYS A 74 -13.10 21.16 31.26
N ARG A 75 -12.84 22.43 30.95
CA ARG A 75 -11.54 23.11 30.95
C ARG A 75 -10.94 23.06 32.35
N CYS A 76 -9.65 22.75 32.46
CA CYS A 76 -8.87 22.97 33.69
C CYS A 76 -7.49 23.55 33.33
N ALA A 77 -7.27 24.82 33.66
CA ALA A 77 -6.02 25.50 34.02
C ALA A 77 -6.35 27.01 34.20
N PRO A 78 -5.68 27.78 35.09
CA PRO A 78 -4.33 27.55 35.59
C PRO A 78 -4.21 27.53 37.13
N SER A 79 -3.27 26.73 37.61
CA SER A 79 -2.54 27.00 38.84
C SER A 79 -1.38 27.91 38.46
N SER A 80 -1.36 29.15 38.95
CA SER A 80 -0.11 29.85 39.14
C SER A 80 -0.12 30.45 40.53
N ARG A 81 1.00 30.16 41.17
CA ARG A 81 1.34 30.25 42.58
C ARG A 81 2.28 31.45 42.71
N ASP A 82 2.00 32.29 43.69
CA ASP A 82 2.97 33.00 44.53
C ASP A 82 4.12 33.77 43.83
N GLN A 83 4.01 35.09 43.80
CA GLN A 83 4.97 36.06 44.36
C GLN A 83 4.37 37.47 44.35
#